data_AF-A0AA96R3R8-F1
#
_entry.id   AF-A0AA96R3R8-F1
#
_cell.length_a   1.000
_cell.length_b   1.000
_cell.length_c   1.000
_cell.angle_alpha   90.00
_cell.angle_beta   90.00
_cell.angle_gamma   90.00
#
_symmetry.space_group_name_H-M   'P 1'
#
loop_
_entity.id
_entity.type
_entity.pdbx_description
1 polymer ?
#
loop_
_entity_poly.entity_id
_entity_poly.type
_entity_poly.pdbx_seq_one_letter_code
_entity_poly.pdbx_strand_id
1 'polypeptide(L)'
;MCGRYASTRNDAALVAEFVVEDVEDEALEPSWNVAPTQRVRAVLERAPREDPDAHAVRQLCTLRWGLVPSWAKDAKIGSKLINARSETLVSKPAFKAAARRRRCLLPADGYFEWQKTDGKTKVPYYLRLHDEPLAFAGLYELRPDPELAEDDPARWLWTCTIVTTTAPDALGHIHDRSPLIVPPGDLRDAWLDPALSEPQDVQALIDSMPQPPLEPHEVSTAVNNPRNNGPELVEPLSG
;
A
#
# COMPACT_ATOMS: atom_id res chain seq x y z
N MET A 1 -0.61 -4.34 12.52
CA MET A 1 -0.35 -3.13 11.69
C MET A 1 0.48 -3.67 10.56
N CYS A 2 -0.02 -3.57 9.33
CA CYS A 2 0.65 -4.19 8.19
C CYS A 2 2.02 -3.55 7.95
N GLY A 3 3.08 -4.26 8.33
CA GLY A 3 4.47 -3.80 8.31
C GLY A 3 5.41 -4.69 7.49
N ARG A 4 4.86 -5.70 6.79
CA ARG A 4 5.61 -6.55 5.86
C ARG A 4 4.67 -7.19 4.85
N TYR A 5 5.10 -7.28 3.59
CA TYR A 5 4.33 -7.99 2.57
C TYR A 5 5.21 -8.55 1.45
N ALA A 6 4.65 -9.40 0.60
CA ALA A 6 5.31 -9.90 -0.60
C ALA A 6 4.71 -9.21 -1.84
N SER A 7 5.58 -8.83 -2.77
CA SER A 7 5.23 -8.26 -4.08
C SER A 7 6.25 -8.77 -5.10
N THR A 8 5.87 -9.81 -5.83
CA THR A 8 6.74 -10.60 -6.70
C THR A 8 6.32 -10.56 -8.15
N ARG A 9 5.11 -10.07 -8.43
CA ARG A 9 4.58 -9.91 -9.78
C ARG A 9 5.40 -8.89 -10.57
N ASN A 10 5.65 -9.22 -11.83
CA ASN A 10 6.28 -8.32 -12.78
C ASN A 10 5.28 -7.26 -13.30
N ASP A 11 5.81 -6.22 -13.93
CA ASP A 11 5.00 -5.11 -14.41
C ASP A 11 3.96 -5.52 -15.45
N ALA A 12 4.27 -6.46 -16.34
CA ALA A 12 3.31 -6.94 -17.34
C ALA A 12 2.07 -7.58 -16.70
N ALA A 13 2.26 -8.35 -15.63
CA ALA A 13 1.15 -8.93 -14.87
C ALA A 13 0.34 -7.86 -14.12
N LEU A 14 1.02 -6.84 -13.56
CA LEU A 14 0.34 -5.72 -12.89
C LEU A 14 -0.42 -4.85 -13.89
N VAL A 15 0.15 -4.59 -15.07
CA VAL A 15 -0.50 -3.83 -16.15
C VAL A 15 -1.79 -4.50 -16.60
N ALA A 16 -1.75 -5.82 -16.80
CA ALA A 16 -2.93 -6.58 -17.16
C ALA A 16 -4.00 -6.61 -16.05
N GLU A 17 -3.60 -6.87 -14.80
CA GLU A 17 -4.51 -6.96 -13.64
C GLU A 17 -5.19 -5.62 -13.32
N PHE A 18 -4.45 -4.52 -13.39
CA PHE A 18 -4.95 -3.21 -12.98
C PHE A 18 -5.35 -2.32 -14.16
N VAL A 19 -5.24 -2.80 -15.40
CA VAL A 19 -5.56 -2.03 -16.63
C VAL A 19 -4.77 -0.72 -16.66
N VAL A 20 -3.46 -0.82 -16.43
CA VAL A 20 -2.55 0.34 -16.43
C VAL A 20 -2.31 0.79 -17.86
N GLU A 21 -2.33 2.11 -18.07
CA GLU A 21 -2.12 2.74 -19.37
C GLU A 21 -0.71 3.32 -19.51
N ASP A 22 -0.10 3.73 -18.41
CA ASP A 22 1.23 4.36 -18.37
C ASP A 22 2.12 3.70 -17.31
N VAL A 23 3.34 3.37 -17.68
CA VAL A 23 4.29 2.64 -16.81
C VAL A 23 5.56 3.46 -16.68
N GLU A 24 5.96 3.74 -15.44
CA GLU A 24 7.23 4.38 -15.17
C GLU A 24 8.40 3.51 -15.63
N ASP A 25 9.38 4.12 -16.33
CA ASP A 25 10.59 3.48 -16.84
C ASP A 25 11.63 3.25 -15.72
N GLU A 26 11.21 2.51 -14.69
CA GLU A 26 12.06 2.01 -13.63
C GLU A 26 11.71 0.54 -13.38
N ALA A 27 12.69 -0.35 -13.39
CA ALA A 27 12.51 -1.75 -13.01
C ALA A 27 12.53 -1.91 -11.48
N LEU A 28 11.58 -2.67 -10.93
CA LEU A 28 11.57 -3.09 -9.54
C LEU A 28 11.62 -4.61 -9.44
N GLU A 29 12.63 -5.12 -8.75
CA GLU A 29 12.82 -6.57 -8.57
C GLU A 29 11.73 -7.18 -7.66
N PRO A 30 11.32 -8.45 -7.91
CA PRO A 30 10.48 -9.20 -7.00
C PRO A 30 10.99 -9.22 -5.56
N SER A 31 10.08 -9.10 -4.60
CA SER A 31 10.41 -9.17 -3.17
C SER A 31 9.37 -9.96 -2.39
N TRP A 32 9.83 -10.98 -1.66
CA TRP A 32 9.03 -11.77 -0.74
C TRP A 32 8.99 -11.17 0.67
N ASN A 33 9.71 -10.07 0.91
CA ASN A 33 9.86 -9.48 2.24
C ASN A 33 9.96 -7.96 2.22
N VAL A 34 9.02 -7.31 1.51
CA VAL A 34 8.92 -5.85 1.42
C VAL A 34 8.74 -5.26 2.82
N ALA A 35 9.65 -4.36 3.19
CA ALA A 35 9.70 -3.69 4.48
C ALA A 35 9.49 -2.17 4.32
N PRO A 36 9.05 -1.47 5.38
CA PRO A 36 8.93 -0.02 5.36
C PRO A 36 10.19 0.67 4.86
N THR A 37 10.02 1.84 4.26
CA THR A 37 11.04 2.70 3.63
C THR A 37 11.64 2.19 2.33
N GLN A 38 11.32 0.97 1.91
CA GLN A 38 11.70 0.45 0.59
C GLN A 38 10.82 1.04 -0.52
N ARG A 39 11.27 0.85 -1.76
CA ARG A 39 10.53 1.21 -2.97
C ARG A 39 9.53 0.10 -3.29
N VAL A 40 8.34 0.49 -3.75
CA VAL A 40 7.22 -0.41 -4.00
C VAL A 40 6.45 0.04 -5.23
N ARG A 41 5.87 -0.91 -5.98
CA ARG A 41 4.90 -0.58 -7.04
C ARG A 41 3.62 -0.04 -6.44
N ALA A 42 3.06 0.98 -7.09
CA ALA A 42 1.76 1.53 -6.78
C ALA A 42 0.99 1.83 -8.07
N VAL A 43 -0.30 1.52 -8.06
CA VAL A 43 -1.22 1.90 -9.14
C VAL A 43 -1.97 3.14 -8.68
N LEU A 44 -2.00 4.19 -9.49
CA LEU A 44 -2.69 5.45 -9.17
C LEU A 44 -3.29 6.05 -10.43
N GLU A 45 -4.29 6.93 -10.26
CA GLU A 45 -4.84 7.72 -11.35
C GLU A 45 -4.51 9.20 -11.14
N ARG A 46 -4.01 9.84 -12.19
CA ARG A 46 -3.78 11.28 -12.19
C ARG A 46 -3.83 11.85 -13.59
N ALA A 47 -4.22 13.11 -13.70
CA ALA A 47 -4.06 13.85 -14.95
C ALA A 47 -2.56 13.92 -15.33
N PRO A 48 -2.23 13.85 -16.63
CA PRO A 48 -0.90 14.11 -17.14
C PRO A 48 -0.33 15.42 -16.60
N ARG A 49 0.99 15.46 -16.34
CA ARG A 49 1.63 16.67 -15.82
C ARG A 49 1.50 17.86 -16.78
N GLU A 50 1.57 17.57 -18.07
CA GLU A 50 1.57 18.56 -19.15
C GLU A 50 0.17 19.10 -19.47
N ASP A 51 -0.87 18.33 -19.12
CA ASP A 51 -2.27 18.72 -19.28
C ASP A 51 -3.08 18.34 -18.03
N PRO A 52 -3.08 19.21 -17.00
CA PRO A 52 -3.80 18.95 -15.76
C PRO A 52 -5.33 18.89 -15.90
N ASP A 53 -5.88 19.39 -17.02
CA ASP A 53 -7.31 19.40 -17.30
C ASP A 53 -7.75 18.16 -18.11
N ALA A 54 -6.80 17.36 -18.60
CA ALA A 54 -7.08 16.08 -19.24
C ALA A 54 -7.63 15.04 -18.24
N HIS A 55 -8.24 13.99 -18.78
CA HIS A 55 -8.69 12.86 -18.00
C HIS A 55 -7.52 12.22 -17.24
N ALA A 56 -7.83 11.73 -16.03
CA ALA A 56 -6.86 10.99 -15.25
C ALA A 56 -6.50 9.69 -15.98
N VAL A 57 -5.21 9.39 -16.02
CA VAL A 57 -4.66 8.18 -16.63
C VAL A 57 -4.22 7.26 -15.51
N ARG A 58 -4.48 5.95 -15.67
CA ARG A 58 -4.03 4.96 -14.71
C ARG A 58 -2.56 4.61 -14.93
N GLN A 59 -1.74 4.84 -13.90
CA GLN A 59 -0.29 4.73 -13.95
C GLN A 59 0.23 3.67 -13.00
N LEU A 60 1.28 2.94 -13.40
CA LEU A 60 2.12 2.12 -12.53
C LEU A 60 3.39 2.89 -12.18
N CYS A 61 3.52 3.30 -10.93
CA CYS A 61 4.64 4.08 -10.42
C CYS A 61 5.42 3.34 -9.35
N THR A 62 6.65 3.76 -9.10
CA THR A 62 7.47 3.33 -7.98
C THR A 62 7.46 4.39 -6.88
N LEU A 63 6.95 4.03 -5.70
CA LEU A 63 6.85 4.92 -4.55
C LEU A 63 7.72 4.42 -3.40
N ARG A 64 8.14 5.30 -2.50
CA ARG A 64 8.74 4.90 -1.21
C ARG A 64 7.66 4.64 -0.16
N TRP A 65 7.63 3.45 0.43
CA TRP A 65 6.68 3.12 1.50
C TRP A 65 7.04 3.83 2.81
N GLY A 66 6.21 4.77 3.25
CA GLY A 66 6.42 5.64 4.39
C GLY A 66 6.14 7.08 4.01
N LEU A 67 4.87 7.47 4.11
CA LEU A 67 4.35 8.72 3.55
C LEU A 67 4.99 9.94 4.18
N VAL A 68 5.47 10.86 3.34
CA VAL A 68 6.01 12.15 3.77
C VAL A 68 5.03 13.23 3.30
N PRO A 69 4.30 13.89 4.23
CA PRO A 69 3.38 14.96 3.86
C PRO A 69 4.13 16.07 3.11
N SER A 70 3.48 16.70 2.13
CA SER A 70 4.10 17.73 1.29
C SER A 70 4.66 18.94 2.07
N TRP A 71 4.09 19.23 3.25
CA TRP A 71 4.53 20.30 4.15
C TRP A 71 5.64 19.89 5.13
N ALA A 72 6.01 18.60 5.19
CA ALA A 72 6.99 18.11 6.14
C ALA A 72 8.39 18.62 5.79
N LYS A 73 9.11 19.15 6.80
CA LYS A 73 10.49 19.60 6.62
C LYS A 73 11.49 18.44 6.51
N ASP A 74 11.26 17.37 7.27
CA ASP A 74 12.15 16.21 7.36
C ASP A 74 11.46 14.95 6.81
N ALA A 75 12.07 14.32 5.79
CA ALA A 75 11.58 13.08 5.18
C ALA A 75 11.60 11.87 6.12
N LYS A 76 12.35 11.92 7.23
CA LYS A 76 12.39 10.86 8.25
C LYS A 76 11.02 10.60 8.89
N ILE A 77 10.11 11.59 8.86
CA ILE A 77 8.74 11.40 9.36
C ILE A 77 8.03 10.22 8.68
N GLY A 78 8.38 9.91 7.43
CA GLY A 78 7.79 8.81 6.67
C GLY A 78 7.94 7.44 7.33
N SER A 79 9.01 7.21 8.09
CA SER A 79 9.19 5.97 8.87
C SER A 79 8.11 5.74 9.93
N LYS A 80 7.41 6.81 10.36
CA LYS A 80 6.31 6.76 11.33
C LYS A 80 4.93 6.76 10.66
N LEU A 81 4.86 6.94 9.35
CA LEU A 81 3.63 7.10 8.57
C LEU A 81 3.47 5.99 7.52
N ILE A 82 3.91 4.78 7.87
CA ILE A 82 3.84 3.58 7.02
C ILE A 82 2.41 3.04 6.89
N ASN A 83 1.56 3.34 7.89
CA ASN A 83 0.14 3.04 7.87
C ASN A 83 -0.70 4.27 8.22
N ALA A 84 -1.90 4.33 7.65
CA ALA A 84 -2.95 5.28 8.00
C ALA A 84 -4.19 4.51 8.49
N ARG A 85 -4.84 4.99 9.55
CA ARG A 85 -6.06 4.36 10.08
C ARG A 85 -7.27 4.89 9.32
N SER A 86 -8.09 4.00 8.76
CA SER A 86 -9.32 4.36 8.03
C SER A 86 -10.20 5.31 8.81
N GLU A 87 -10.36 5.10 10.11
CA GLU A 87 -11.24 5.86 11.01
C GLU A 87 -10.89 7.35 11.13
N THR A 88 -9.65 7.72 10.80
CA THR A 88 -9.16 9.11 10.89
C THR A 88 -8.55 9.60 9.59
N LEU A 89 -8.72 8.84 8.50
CA LEU A 89 -8.01 9.07 7.24
C LEU A 89 -8.32 10.46 6.65
N VAL A 90 -9.60 10.84 6.70
CA VAL A 90 -10.12 12.09 6.12
C VAL A 90 -10.02 13.31 7.06
N SER A 91 -9.66 13.11 8.33
CA SER A 91 -9.56 14.19 9.33
C SER A 91 -8.13 14.49 9.77
N LYS A 92 -7.23 13.49 9.76
CA LYS A 92 -5.86 13.63 10.26
C LYS A 92 -5.00 14.50 9.33
N PRO A 93 -4.30 15.55 9.83
CA PRO A 93 -3.52 16.47 9.00
C PRO A 93 -2.50 15.83 8.07
N ALA A 94 -1.91 14.71 8.47
CA ALA A 94 -0.92 13.98 7.66
C ALA A 94 -1.52 13.28 6.43
N PHE A 95 -2.85 13.03 6.41
CA PHE A 95 -3.49 12.17 5.41
C PHE A 95 -4.68 12.84 4.71
N LYS A 96 -5.40 13.75 5.37
CA LYS A 96 -6.67 14.31 4.89
C LYS A 96 -6.61 14.92 3.49
N ALA A 97 -5.47 15.51 3.11
CA ALA A 97 -5.30 16.09 1.78
C ALA A 97 -5.11 15.00 0.71
N ALA A 98 -4.29 13.98 1.02
CA ALA A 98 -4.05 12.85 0.12
C ALA A 98 -5.29 11.96 0.00
N ALA A 99 -6.03 11.72 1.08
CA ALA A 99 -7.27 10.92 1.08
C ALA A 99 -8.30 11.40 0.06
N ARG A 100 -8.32 12.71 -0.24
CA ARG A 100 -9.29 13.30 -1.19
C ARG A 100 -8.92 13.11 -2.65
N ARG A 101 -7.62 13.04 -3.00
CA ARG A 101 -7.18 13.15 -4.41
C ARG A 101 -5.95 12.34 -4.78
N ARG A 102 -5.24 11.77 -3.81
CA ARG A 102 -4.00 11.05 -4.00
C ARG A 102 -4.11 9.67 -3.36
N ARG A 103 -5.08 8.91 -3.86
CA ARG A 103 -5.28 7.51 -3.50
C ARG A 103 -4.56 6.62 -4.50
N CYS A 104 -4.03 5.52 -4.02
CA CYS A 104 -3.36 4.52 -4.84
C CYS A 104 -3.73 3.13 -4.36
N LEU A 105 -3.40 2.12 -5.16
CA LEU A 105 -3.38 0.72 -4.78
C LEU A 105 -1.93 0.28 -4.63
N LEU A 106 -1.65 -0.51 -3.61
CA LEU A 106 -0.35 -1.16 -3.43
C LEU A 106 -0.54 -2.66 -3.65
N PRO A 107 -0.16 -3.18 -4.83
CA PRO A 107 -0.30 -4.60 -5.14
C PRO A 107 0.58 -5.45 -4.21
N ALA A 108 0.08 -6.61 -3.84
CA ALA A 108 0.81 -7.59 -3.03
C ALA A 108 0.32 -9.01 -3.33
N ASP A 109 1.20 -10.00 -3.20
CA ASP A 109 0.83 -11.42 -3.24
C ASP A 109 0.19 -11.87 -1.92
N GLY A 110 0.48 -11.15 -0.84
CA GLY A 110 0.07 -11.43 0.53
C GLY A 110 0.86 -10.59 1.52
N TYR A 111 0.45 -10.56 2.79
CA TYR A 111 1.12 -9.81 3.84
C TYR A 111 1.41 -10.66 5.07
N PHE A 112 2.36 -10.20 5.89
CA PHE A 112 2.70 -10.88 7.14
C PHE A 112 2.14 -10.15 8.35
N GLU A 113 1.64 -10.92 9.31
CA GLU A 113 1.34 -10.45 10.66
C GLU A 113 1.90 -11.41 11.70
N TRP A 114 2.17 -10.90 12.89
CA TRP A 114 2.77 -11.69 13.98
C TRP A 114 1.78 -11.88 15.11
N GLN A 115 1.32 -13.12 15.27
CA GLN A 115 0.50 -13.50 16.42
C GLN A 115 1.35 -13.49 17.69
N LYS A 116 0.89 -12.80 18.74
CA LYS A 116 1.53 -12.83 20.05
C LYS A 116 1.08 -14.07 20.82
N THR A 117 2.00 -14.98 21.09
CA THR A 117 1.79 -16.14 21.96
C THR A 117 2.42 -15.89 23.33
N ASP A 118 1.68 -16.20 24.40
CA ASP A 118 2.07 -16.00 25.81
C ASP A 118 2.63 -14.60 26.15
N GLY A 119 2.23 -13.58 25.39
CA GLY A 119 2.64 -12.19 25.54
C GLY A 119 4.12 -11.90 25.20
N LYS A 120 4.92 -12.89 24.84
CA LYS A 120 6.37 -12.74 24.58
C LYS A 120 6.79 -13.22 23.21
N THR A 121 6.29 -14.38 22.79
CA THR A 121 6.66 -15.00 21.52
C THR A 121 5.78 -14.44 20.40
N LYS A 122 6.37 -14.31 19.21
CA LYS A 122 5.68 -13.82 18.02
C LYS A 122 5.82 -14.85 16.91
N VAL A 123 4.71 -15.47 16.53
CA VAL A 123 4.64 -16.44 15.43
C VAL A 123 4.22 -15.70 14.16
N PRO A 124 5.04 -15.69 13.09
CA PRO A 124 4.67 -15.04 11.85
C PRO A 124 3.66 -15.90 11.07
N TYR A 125 2.62 -15.23 10.59
CA TYR A 125 1.64 -15.76 9.66
C TYR A 125 1.76 -15.00 8.35
N TYR A 126 1.57 -15.69 7.23
CA TYR A 126 1.36 -15.10 5.92
C TYR A 126 -0.13 -15.18 5.57
N LEU A 127 -0.69 -14.08 5.09
CA LEU A 127 -2.10 -13.92 4.78
C LEU A 127 -2.24 -13.53 3.31
N ARG A 128 -2.99 -14.32 2.55
CA ARG A 128 -3.23 -14.12 1.11
C ARG A 128 -4.68 -14.44 0.75
N LEU A 129 -5.08 -14.07 -0.46
CA LEU A 129 -6.27 -14.65 -1.10
C LEU A 129 -5.90 -15.96 -1.79
N HIS A 130 -6.90 -16.77 -2.11
CA HIS A 130 -6.69 -18.07 -2.76
C HIS A 130 -6.12 -17.90 -4.17
N ASP A 131 -6.78 -17.13 -5.05
CA ASP A 131 -6.51 -17.12 -6.50
C ASP A 131 -6.01 -15.79 -7.07
N GLU A 132 -6.12 -14.70 -6.31
CA GLU A 132 -5.88 -13.35 -6.82
C GLU A 132 -4.90 -12.55 -5.94
N PRO A 133 -4.18 -11.56 -6.50
CA PRO A 133 -3.32 -10.71 -5.68
C PRO A 133 -4.17 -9.77 -4.81
N LEU A 134 -3.60 -9.37 -3.68
CA LEU A 134 -4.13 -8.30 -2.87
C LEU A 134 -3.85 -6.95 -3.54
N ALA A 135 -4.79 -6.02 -3.36
CA ALA A 135 -4.58 -4.60 -3.63
C ALA A 135 -4.87 -3.82 -2.34
N PHE A 136 -3.84 -3.33 -1.65
CA PHE A 136 -4.04 -2.51 -0.46
C PHE A 136 -4.51 -1.12 -0.87
N ALA A 137 -5.55 -0.61 -0.23
CA ALA A 137 -5.88 0.81 -0.27
C ALA A 137 -4.68 1.59 0.27
N GLY A 138 -4.17 2.54 -0.51
CA GLY A 138 -3.04 3.37 -0.15
C GLY A 138 -3.31 4.84 -0.41
N LEU A 139 -2.53 5.70 0.23
CA LEU A 139 -2.42 7.11 -0.15
C LEU A 139 -1.00 7.38 -0.64
N TYR A 140 -0.85 8.35 -1.52
CA TYR A 140 0.46 8.85 -1.93
C TYR A 140 0.60 10.37 -1.71
N GLU A 141 1.84 10.82 -1.60
CA GLU A 141 2.22 12.23 -1.53
C GLU A 141 3.44 12.49 -2.41
N LEU A 142 3.46 13.69 -2.99
CA LEU A 142 4.62 14.25 -3.65
C LEU A 142 5.14 15.39 -2.77
N ARG A 143 6.31 15.19 -2.16
CA ARG A 143 7.00 16.26 -1.42
C ARG A 143 8.12 16.81 -2.29
N PRO A 144 8.15 18.12 -2.58
CA PRO A 144 9.31 18.71 -3.23
C PRO A 144 10.49 18.72 -2.26
N ASP A 145 11.68 18.37 -2.76
CA ASP A 145 12.93 18.62 -2.09
C ASP A 145 13.32 20.10 -2.29
N PRO A 146 13.34 20.92 -1.22
CA PRO A 146 13.70 22.33 -1.35
C PRO A 146 15.19 22.56 -1.66
N GLU A 147 16.04 21.53 -1.56
CA GLU A 147 17.48 21.62 -1.86
C GLU A 147 17.77 21.44 -3.36
N LEU A 148 16.81 20.93 -4.14
CA LEU A 148 16.93 20.70 -5.58
C LEU A 148 16.33 21.85 -6.40
N ALA A 149 16.88 22.05 -7.61
CA ALA A 149 16.41 23.06 -8.55
C ALA A 149 14.98 22.77 -9.02
N GLU A 150 14.27 23.79 -9.52
CA GLU A 150 12.84 23.65 -9.79
C GLU A 150 12.49 22.63 -10.88
N ASP A 151 13.38 22.52 -11.85
CA ASP A 151 13.36 21.67 -13.02
C ASP A 151 14.12 20.35 -12.83
N ASP A 152 14.69 20.12 -11.65
CA ASP A 152 15.39 18.87 -11.36
C ASP A 152 14.39 17.68 -11.43
N PRO A 153 14.66 16.65 -12.26
CA PRO A 153 13.77 15.50 -12.38
C PRO A 153 13.62 14.72 -11.06
N ALA A 154 14.61 14.78 -10.16
CA ALA A 154 14.60 14.15 -8.85
C ALA A 154 13.98 15.04 -7.75
N ARG A 155 13.49 16.25 -8.08
CA ARG A 155 12.90 17.19 -7.11
C ARG A 155 11.78 16.58 -6.28
N TRP A 156 11.02 15.63 -6.84
CA TRP A 156 9.82 15.12 -6.20
C TRP A 156 10.09 13.80 -5.50
N LEU A 157 9.95 13.80 -4.17
CA LEU A 157 9.91 12.58 -3.38
C LEU A 157 8.49 12.00 -3.37
N TRP A 158 8.31 10.91 -4.09
CA TRP A 158 7.06 10.16 -4.13
C TRP A 158 7.02 9.11 -3.01
N THR A 159 6.03 9.21 -2.15
CA THR A 159 5.89 8.32 -0.99
C THR A 159 4.46 7.83 -0.81
N CYS A 160 4.28 6.68 -0.17
CA CYS A 160 2.97 6.10 0.07
C CYS A 160 2.76 5.58 1.49
N THR A 161 1.51 5.32 1.85
CA THR A 161 1.11 4.67 3.10
C THR A 161 0.03 3.65 2.83
N ILE A 162 -0.02 2.57 3.61
CA ILE A 162 -1.10 1.58 3.54
C ILE A 162 -2.23 2.01 4.49
N VAL A 163 -3.46 2.07 3.98
CA VAL A 163 -4.65 2.25 4.81
C VAL A 163 -4.93 0.95 5.54
N THR A 164 -5.21 1.06 6.85
CA THR A 164 -5.49 -0.06 7.74
C THR A 164 -6.85 0.13 8.36
N THR A 165 -7.55 -0.98 8.57
CA THR A 165 -8.85 -1.05 9.25
C THR A 165 -8.78 -2.02 10.42
N THR A 166 -9.87 -2.16 11.17
CA THR A 166 -9.99 -3.16 12.23
C THR A 166 -9.98 -4.55 11.59
N ALA A 167 -9.17 -5.46 12.15
CA ALA A 167 -9.14 -6.83 11.63
C ALA A 167 -10.50 -7.51 11.83
N PRO A 168 -11.01 -8.26 10.84
CA PRO A 168 -12.20 -9.08 11.04
C PRO A 168 -11.97 -10.14 12.12
N ASP A 169 -13.04 -10.60 12.77
CA ASP A 169 -12.98 -11.56 13.89
C ASP A 169 -12.15 -12.82 13.57
N ALA A 170 -12.24 -13.30 12.32
CA ALA A 170 -11.48 -14.45 11.83
C ALA A 170 -9.95 -14.24 11.88
N LEU A 171 -9.46 -13.00 11.85
CA LEU A 171 -8.04 -12.64 11.91
C LEU A 171 -7.66 -11.89 13.19
N GLY A 172 -8.63 -11.45 13.98
CA GLY A 172 -8.42 -10.67 15.21
C GLY A 172 -7.57 -11.38 16.26
N HIS A 173 -7.53 -12.72 16.22
CA HIS A 173 -6.67 -13.54 17.07
C HIS A 173 -5.17 -13.48 16.68
N ILE A 174 -4.85 -13.03 15.45
CA ILE A 174 -3.49 -12.79 14.97
C ILE A 174 -3.07 -11.34 15.27
N HIS A 175 -3.88 -10.36 14.86
CA HIS A 175 -3.64 -8.93 15.12
C HIS A 175 -4.98 -8.14 15.10
N ASP A 176 -5.09 -7.07 15.88
CA ASP A 176 -6.26 -6.19 15.93
C ASP A 176 -6.47 -5.31 14.67
N ARG A 177 -5.53 -5.32 13.72
CA ARG A 177 -5.56 -4.46 12.52
C ARG A 177 -5.19 -5.26 11.28
N SER A 178 -5.87 -4.97 10.18
CA SER A 178 -5.56 -5.49 8.85
C SER A 178 -5.34 -4.34 7.86
N PRO A 179 -4.62 -4.55 6.75
CA PRO A 179 -4.69 -3.63 5.62
C PRO A 179 -6.13 -3.59 5.08
N LEU A 180 -6.57 -2.42 4.63
CA LEU A 180 -7.83 -2.29 3.89
C LEU A 180 -7.60 -2.83 2.47
N ILE A 181 -8.25 -3.93 2.11
CA ILE A 181 -8.13 -4.56 0.79
C ILE A 181 -9.22 -4.00 -0.13
N VAL A 182 -8.83 -3.58 -1.33
CA VAL A 182 -9.76 -3.10 -2.36
C VAL A 182 -10.05 -4.24 -3.34
N PRO A 183 -11.29 -4.74 -3.40
CA PRO A 183 -11.65 -5.80 -4.35
C PRO A 183 -11.60 -5.29 -5.80
N PRO A 184 -11.49 -6.17 -6.80
CA PRO A 184 -11.61 -5.78 -8.20
C PRO A 184 -12.99 -5.20 -8.55
N GLY A 185 -13.09 -4.52 -9.70
CA GLY A 185 -14.31 -3.91 -10.21
C GLY A 185 -14.56 -2.48 -9.69
N ASP A 186 -15.83 -2.09 -9.61
CA ASP A 186 -16.25 -0.69 -9.39
C ASP A 186 -15.66 -0.04 -8.13
N LEU A 187 -15.44 -0.81 -7.05
CA LEU A 187 -14.84 -0.28 -5.83
C LEU A 187 -13.36 0.11 -6.03
N ARG A 188 -12.65 -0.61 -6.91
CA ARG A 188 -11.28 -0.30 -7.30
C ARG A 188 -11.21 0.99 -8.10
N ASP A 189 -12.12 1.12 -9.08
CA ASP A 189 -12.21 2.30 -9.92
C ASP A 189 -12.59 3.53 -9.09
N ALA A 190 -13.61 3.42 -8.23
CA ALA A 190 -14.01 4.49 -7.31
C ALA A 190 -12.89 4.88 -6.33
N TRP A 191 -12.09 3.91 -5.87
CA TRP A 191 -10.95 4.20 -5.01
C TRP A 191 -9.86 5.00 -5.73
N LEU A 192 -9.61 4.73 -7.02
CA LEU A 192 -8.61 5.46 -7.80
C LEU A 192 -9.11 6.81 -8.31
N ASP A 193 -10.42 6.98 -8.53
CA ASP A 193 -11.00 8.19 -9.13
C ASP A 193 -10.73 9.48 -8.33
N PRO A 194 -9.89 10.41 -8.83
CA PRO A 194 -9.58 11.65 -8.12
C PRO A 194 -10.77 12.63 -8.01
N ALA A 195 -11.86 12.43 -8.77
CA ALA A 195 -13.08 13.23 -8.68
C ALA A 195 -13.89 12.93 -7.41
N LEU A 196 -13.86 11.68 -6.92
CA LEU A 196 -14.40 11.30 -5.61
C LEU A 196 -13.53 11.90 -4.51
N SER A 197 -13.84 13.14 -4.12
CA SER A 197 -12.95 13.97 -3.30
C SER A 197 -13.60 14.59 -2.07
N GLU A 198 -14.91 14.42 -1.89
CA GLU A 198 -15.58 14.86 -0.68
C GLU A 198 -15.27 13.91 0.48
N PRO A 199 -14.85 14.42 1.66
CA PRO A 199 -14.44 13.58 2.78
C PRO A 199 -15.46 12.53 3.22
N GLN A 200 -16.75 12.86 3.13
CA GLN A 200 -17.84 11.95 3.52
C GLN A 200 -17.99 10.80 2.52
N ASP A 201 -17.86 11.08 1.22
CA ASP A 201 -17.95 10.07 0.17
C ASP A 201 -16.74 9.13 0.21
N VAL A 202 -15.53 9.67 0.45
CA VAL A 202 -14.32 8.85 0.65
C VAL A 202 -14.50 7.93 1.85
N GLN A 203 -15.05 8.43 2.96
CA GLN A 203 -15.31 7.61 4.14
C GLN A 203 -16.38 6.54 3.87
N ALA A 204 -17.47 6.90 3.20
CA ALA A 204 -18.52 5.96 2.81
C ALA A 204 -17.99 4.83 1.91
N LEU A 205 -17.10 5.16 0.96
CA LEU A 205 -16.42 4.16 0.13
C LEU A 205 -15.58 3.21 0.98
N ILE A 206 -14.79 3.73 1.92
CA ILE A 206 -14.00 2.91 2.85
C ILE A 206 -14.88 1.97 3.67
N ASP A 207 -15.99 2.48 4.18
CA ASP A 207 -16.93 1.72 5.03
C ASP A 207 -17.70 0.66 4.23
N SER A 208 -17.80 0.82 2.89
CA SER A 208 -18.44 -0.14 1.99
C SER A 208 -17.54 -1.32 1.59
N MET A 209 -16.24 -1.26 1.89
CA MET A 209 -15.29 -2.31 1.48
C MET A 209 -15.63 -3.64 2.17
N PRO A 210 -15.82 -4.73 1.40
CA PRO A 210 -16.13 -6.03 1.97
C PRO A 210 -14.92 -6.61 2.72
N GLN A 211 -15.18 -7.53 3.64
CA GLN A 211 -14.12 -8.29 4.29
C GLN A 211 -13.53 -9.31 3.29
N PRO A 212 -12.20 -9.30 3.05
CA PRO A 212 -11.57 -10.23 2.14
C PRO A 212 -11.52 -11.65 2.74
N PRO A 213 -11.72 -12.72 1.94
CA PRO A 213 -11.60 -14.10 2.39
C PRO A 213 -10.12 -14.51 2.49
N LEU A 214 -9.40 -13.96 3.46
CA LEU A 214 -7.97 -14.22 3.66
C LEU A 214 -7.73 -15.60 4.28
N GLU A 215 -6.73 -16.30 3.74
CA GLU A 215 -6.26 -17.60 4.22
C GLU A 215 -4.91 -17.41 4.95
N PRO A 216 -4.89 -17.49 6.29
CA PRO A 216 -3.66 -17.40 7.05
C PRO A 216 -2.95 -18.76 7.17
N HIS A 217 -1.64 -18.78 7.03
CA HIS A 217 -0.80 -19.94 7.39
C HIS A 217 0.50 -19.52 8.07
N GLU A 218 1.02 -20.37 8.96
CA GLU A 218 2.28 -20.12 9.65
C GLU A 218 3.48 -20.24 8.70
N VAL A 219 4.45 -19.33 8.85
CA VAL A 219 5.67 -19.29 8.05
C VAL A 219 6.92 -19.29 8.93
N SER A 220 8.09 -19.47 8.32
CA SER A 220 9.37 -19.46 9.04
C SER A 220 9.67 -18.11 9.69
N THR A 221 10.28 -18.14 10.89
CA THR A 221 10.80 -16.93 11.55
C THR A 221 11.92 -16.23 10.78
N ALA A 222 12.44 -16.85 9.70
CA ALA A 222 13.37 -16.22 8.78
C ALA A 222 12.85 -14.87 8.25
N VAL A 223 11.52 -14.70 8.10
CA VAL A 223 10.92 -13.43 7.65
C VAL A 223 11.21 -12.27 8.60
N ASN A 224 11.50 -12.53 9.87
CA ASN A 224 11.76 -11.48 10.87
C ASN A 224 12.90 -10.55 10.46
N ASN A 225 13.93 -11.09 9.79
CA ASN A 225 15.04 -10.31 9.26
C ASN A 225 14.69 -9.78 7.86
N PRO A 226 14.52 -8.45 7.69
CA PRO A 226 14.14 -7.86 6.39
C PRO A 226 15.20 -7.99 5.30
N ARG A 227 16.41 -8.49 5.62
CA ARG A 227 17.44 -8.80 4.62
C ARG A 227 17.22 -10.13 3.91
N ASN A 228 16.41 -11.02 4.50
CA ASN A 228 16.04 -12.28 3.85
C ASN A 228 14.97 -11.97 2.79
N ASN A 229 15.17 -12.41 1.55
CA ASN A 229 14.27 -12.12 0.45
C ASN A 229 14.21 -13.29 -0.55
N GLY A 230 13.69 -14.43 -0.08
CA GLY A 230 13.55 -15.63 -0.89
C GLY A 230 12.12 -16.19 -0.86
N PRO A 231 11.74 -17.01 -1.85
CA PRO A 231 10.40 -17.59 -1.95
C PRO A 231 10.02 -18.46 -0.75
N GLU A 232 10.98 -19.06 -0.07
CA GLU A 232 10.76 -19.86 1.13
C GLU A 232 10.12 -19.09 2.30
N LEU A 233 10.10 -17.75 2.25
CA LEU A 233 9.51 -16.92 3.30
C LEU A 233 7.98 -16.91 3.30
N VAL A 234 7.35 -17.22 2.17
CA VAL A 234 5.88 -17.28 2.05
C VAL A 234 5.34 -18.70 2.09
N GLU A 235 6.22 -19.69 2.06
CA GLU A 235 5.84 -21.11 2.11
C GLU A 235 5.33 -21.50 3.51
N PRO A 236 4.25 -22.30 3.59
CA PRO A 236 3.81 -22.86 4.86
C PRO A 236 4.93 -23.63 5.55
N LEU A 237 5.02 -23.51 6.88
CA LEU A 237 5.86 -24.41 7.65
C LEU A 237 5.39 -25.86 7.43
N SER A 238 6.29 -26.70 6.92
CA SER A 238 6.08 -28.15 6.92
C SER A 238 5.82 -28.60 8.35
N GLY A 239 4.65 -29.19 8.60
CA GLY A 239 4.30 -29.81 9.88
C GLY A 239 5.15 -31.03 10.21
#